data_AF-A0A813JKX3-F1
#
_entry.id   AF-A0A813JKX3-F1
#
_cell.length_a   1.000
_cell.length_b   1.000
_cell.length_c   1.000
_cell.angle_alpha   90.00
_cell.angle_beta   90.00
_cell.angle_gamma   90.00
#
_symmetry.space_group_name_H-M   'P 1'
#
loop_
_entity.id
_entity.type
_entity.pdbx_description
1 polymer ?
#
loop_
_entity_poly.entity_id
_entity_poly.type
_entity_poly.pdbx_seq_one_letter_code
_entity_poly.pdbx_strand_id
1 'polypeptide(L)'
;MVQQINTENNRGLLKLHLRDVWTWLDIGLVLGGIILIVWFGVVYFEQESFKSNVVLLGDLPIYDVLTAREERFVQATLMNRAFQGQVTKLMDHLIFVIDRTVWLRSLTAWYVVMLTFRFFRGYAGQPRTAVLLQAMMYMAPLFLHYLVVWVVVFCNFALMGYILFGEQLYGWHTAALSITSLLKVLLGESEYKDLSSVSQISAFLWWWSFFIVMTLLLARVLTAAVLRRFLEVRAALGEPGIGMPQQIANLLKNLWHIRSYEGAIKSTPEEELLDMLAADLDPAHVKQLMQMMQDRRLTTREDLSKAQNDKIVDVEFLVSRGLEPQSAERLLERCQEWAKDISMTSSATHRLMMLVARQMAYVKTEADRIQRKVRGRVDRAAQAHDRVAVKHAKSVALGKRIRRAQTLPPGWTPHRDESGRRYLRHEESGLTSWTLPRHLI
;
A
#
# COMPACT_ATOMS: atom_id res chain seq x y z
N MET A 1 9.58 -2.28 -19.29
CA MET A 1 8.21 -2.62 -18.83
C MET A 1 7.61 -3.80 -19.58
N VAL A 2 7.41 -3.75 -20.91
CA VAL A 2 6.74 -4.83 -21.67
C VAL A 2 7.45 -6.21 -21.59
N GLN A 3 8.78 -6.25 -21.65
CA GLN A 3 9.53 -7.51 -21.45
C GLN A 3 9.40 -8.07 -20.03
N GLN A 4 9.29 -7.21 -19.02
CA GLN A 4 9.16 -7.59 -17.62
C GLN A 4 7.77 -8.20 -17.35
N ILE A 5 6.73 -7.59 -17.94
CA ILE A 5 5.34 -8.07 -17.91
C ILE A 5 5.23 -9.45 -18.60
N ASN A 6 5.90 -9.66 -19.73
CA ASN A 6 5.91 -10.97 -20.41
C ASN A 6 6.67 -12.04 -19.62
N THR A 7 7.76 -11.69 -18.94
CA THR A 7 8.48 -12.64 -18.07
C THR A 7 7.70 -13.03 -16.82
N GLU A 8 6.89 -12.12 -16.28
CA GLU A 8 6.02 -12.39 -15.13
C GLU A 8 4.75 -13.17 -15.52
N ASN A 9 4.21 -12.91 -16.72
CA ASN A 9 3.10 -13.68 -17.28
C ASN A 9 3.48 -15.15 -17.50
N ASN A 10 4.67 -15.39 -18.05
CA ASN A 10 5.19 -16.74 -18.30
C ASN A 10 5.50 -17.53 -17.02
N ARG A 11 5.55 -16.88 -15.85
CA ARG A 11 5.75 -17.52 -14.54
C ARG A 11 4.44 -17.73 -13.76
N GLY A 12 3.28 -17.35 -14.32
CA GLY A 12 1.99 -17.43 -13.63
C GLY A 12 1.80 -16.43 -12.49
N LEU A 13 2.75 -15.50 -12.30
CA LEU A 13 2.78 -14.53 -11.20
C LEU A 13 1.66 -13.48 -11.29
N LEU A 14 1.24 -13.09 -12.52
CA LEU A 14 0.14 -12.15 -12.72
C LEU A 14 -1.20 -12.69 -12.21
N LYS A 15 -1.48 -13.99 -12.41
CA LYS A 15 -2.68 -14.64 -11.86
C LYS A 15 -2.66 -14.66 -10.33
N LEU A 16 -1.48 -14.73 -9.73
CA LEU A 16 -1.29 -14.67 -8.28
C LEU A 16 -1.50 -13.25 -7.74
N HIS A 17 -0.96 -12.23 -8.42
CA HIS A 17 -1.12 -10.82 -8.06
C HIS A 17 -2.59 -10.38 -8.15
N LEU A 18 -3.32 -10.82 -9.18
CA LEU A 18 -4.75 -10.56 -9.34
C LEU A 18 -5.62 -11.32 -8.32
N ARG A 19 -5.10 -12.35 -7.64
CA ARG A 19 -5.82 -13.05 -6.57
C ARG A 19 -5.56 -12.46 -5.18
N ASP A 20 -4.68 -11.46 -5.09
CA ASP A 20 -4.36 -10.79 -3.83
C ASP A 20 -5.31 -9.63 -3.58
N VAL A 21 -6.06 -9.70 -2.47
CA VAL A 21 -7.06 -8.70 -2.07
C VAL A 21 -6.40 -7.34 -1.85
N TRP A 22 -5.16 -7.32 -1.35
CA TRP A 22 -4.41 -6.09 -1.11
C TRP A 22 -4.03 -5.35 -2.38
N THR A 23 -3.80 -6.08 -3.47
CA THR A 23 -3.49 -5.47 -4.77
C THR A 23 -4.73 -4.76 -5.34
N TRP A 24 -5.91 -5.34 -5.18
CA TRP A 24 -7.17 -4.69 -5.56
C TRP A 24 -7.46 -3.43 -4.73
N LEU A 25 -7.14 -3.45 -3.44
CA LEU A 25 -7.25 -2.27 -2.58
C LEU A 25 -6.31 -1.15 -3.06
N ASP A 26 -5.08 -1.48 -3.42
CA ASP A 26 -4.10 -0.51 -3.92
C ASP A 26 -4.50 0.09 -5.27
N ILE A 27 -5.02 -0.75 -6.19
CA ILE A 27 -5.60 -0.28 -7.46
C ILE A 27 -6.80 0.63 -7.20
N GLY A 28 -7.68 0.24 -6.27
CA GLY A 28 -8.84 1.03 -5.85
C GLY A 28 -8.44 2.40 -5.29
N LEU A 29 -7.38 2.48 -4.49
CA LEU A 29 -6.85 3.74 -3.97
C LEU A 29 -6.28 4.63 -5.07
N VAL A 30 -5.54 4.07 -6.03
CA VAL A 30 -5.00 4.85 -7.15
C VAL A 30 -6.15 5.40 -8.01
N LEU A 31 -7.13 4.56 -8.35
CA LEU A 31 -8.30 4.99 -9.11
C LEU A 31 -9.14 6.01 -8.34
N GLY A 32 -9.38 5.77 -7.05
CA GLY A 32 -10.10 6.70 -6.18
C GLY A 32 -9.42 8.05 -6.06
N GLY A 33 -8.08 8.06 -5.97
CA GLY A 33 -7.28 9.29 -5.97
C GLY A 33 -7.39 10.06 -7.29
N ILE A 34 -7.34 9.38 -8.44
CA ILE A 34 -7.54 10.02 -9.76
C ILE A 34 -8.94 10.61 -9.86
N ILE A 35 -9.97 9.86 -9.47
CA ILE A 35 -11.36 10.33 -9.46
C ILE A 35 -11.50 11.58 -8.59
N LEU A 36 -10.88 11.58 -7.41
CA LEU A 36 -10.93 12.73 -6.48
C LEU A 36 -10.23 13.96 -7.08
N ILE A 37 -9.07 13.79 -7.72
CA ILE A 37 -8.36 14.90 -8.41
C ILE A 37 -9.22 15.47 -9.53
N VAL A 38 -9.81 14.61 -10.37
CA VAL A 38 -10.69 15.04 -11.48
C VAL A 38 -11.91 15.77 -10.92
N TRP A 39 -12.55 15.21 -9.89
CA TRP A 39 -13.73 15.80 -9.26
C TRP A 39 -13.44 17.14 -8.60
N PHE A 40 -12.29 17.24 -7.92
CA PHE A 40 -11.81 18.50 -7.36
C PHE A 40 -11.61 19.56 -8.45
N GLY A 41 -11.04 19.17 -9.59
CA GLY A 41 -10.91 20.05 -10.75
C GLY A 41 -12.26 20.56 -11.25
N VAL A 42 -13.26 19.68 -11.40
CA VAL A 42 -14.63 20.08 -11.82
C VAL A 42 -15.23 21.07 -10.83
N VAL A 43 -15.16 20.79 -9.52
CA VAL A 43 -15.68 21.71 -8.49
C VAL A 43 -14.98 23.07 -8.55
N TYR A 44 -13.66 23.08 -8.75
CA TYR A 44 -12.89 24.31 -8.87
C TYR A 44 -13.32 25.15 -10.08
N PHE A 45 -13.47 24.53 -11.25
CA PHE A 45 -13.92 25.23 -12.46
C PHE A 45 -15.33 25.81 -12.31
N GLU A 46 -16.26 25.06 -11.72
CA GLU A 46 -17.63 25.53 -11.48
C GLU A 46 -17.65 26.69 -10.46
N GLN A 47 -16.80 26.65 -9.42
CA GLN A 47 -16.67 27.78 -8.49
C GLN A 47 -16.15 29.04 -9.17
N GLU A 48 -15.17 28.93 -10.06
CA GLU A 48 -14.66 30.08 -10.82
C GLU A 48 -15.70 30.61 -11.83
N SER A 49 -16.46 29.70 -12.47
CA SER A 49 -17.59 30.08 -13.34
C SER A 49 -18.66 30.83 -12.56
N PHE A 50 -19.03 30.34 -11.38
CA PHE A 50 -19.98 31.01 -10.49
C PHE A 50 -19.51 32.41 -10.11
N LYS A 51 -18.25 32.56 -9.64
CA LYS A 51 -17.68 33.88 -9.31
C LYS A 51 -17.78 34.85 -10.48
N SER A 52 -17.44 34.38 -11.69
CA SER A 52 -17.53 35.19 -12.90
C SER A 52 -18.97 35.62 -13.21
N ASN A 53 -19.93 34.72 -13.04
CA ASN A 53 -21.36 35.00 -13.23
C ASN A 53 -21.92 35.99 -12.18
N VAL A 54 -21.43 35.94 -10.93
CA VAL A 54 -21.78 36.92 -9.88
C VAL A 54 -21.29 38.31 -10.27
N VAL A 55 -20.05 38.44 -10.77
CA VAL A 55 -19.50 39.72 -11.21
C VAL A 55 -20.27 40.28 -12.41
N LEU A 56 -20.73 39.41 -13.32
CA LEU A 56 -21.49 39.81 -14.50
C LEU A 56 -22.92 40.27 -14.20
N LEU A 57 -23.51 39.86 -13.07
CA LEU A 57 -24.87 40.25 -12.68
C LEU A 57 -25.02 41.78 -12.50
N GLY A 58 -23.94 42.47 -12.13
CA GLY A 58 -23.92 43.93 -12.02
C GLY A 58 -24.77 44.50 -10.89
N ASP A 59 -25.01 45.82 -10.94
CA ASP A 59 -25.74 46.55 -9.91
C ASP A 59 -27.26 46.35 -10.01
N LEU A 60 -27.94 46.55 -8.87
CA LEU A 60 -29.40 46.50 -8.80
C LEU A 60 -30.00 47.56 -9.75
N PRO A 61 -31.08 47.24 -10.50
CA PRO A 61 -31.79 48.24 -11.31
C PRO A 61 -32.24 49.46 -10.48
N ILE A 62 -32.08 50.65 -11.06
CA ILE A 62 -32.20 51.97 -10.39
C ILE A 62 -33.64 52.28 -9.93
N TYR A 63 -34.64 51.72 -10.60
CA TYR A 63 -36.05 52.02 -10.32
C TYR A 63 -36.76 50.80 -9.77
N ASP A 64 -37.27 50.93 -8.54
CA ASP A 64 -38.23 49.97 -8.02
C ASP A 64 -39.58 50.17 -8.74
N VAL A 65 -40.33 49.08 -8.96
CA VAL A 65 -41.60 49.10 -9.70
C VAL A 65 -42.59 50.08 -9.06
N LEU A 66 -42.49 50.26 -7.73
CA LEU A 66 -43.35 51.13 -6.92
C LEU A 66 -42.97 52.61 -6.98
N THR A 67 -41.72 52.94 -7.32
CA THR A 67 -41.21 54.32 -7.33
C THR A 67 -41.00 54.87 -8.74
N ALA A 68 -41.19 54.04 -9.77
CA ALA A 68 -41.08 54.42 -11.16
C ALA A 68 -42.23 55.35 -11.59
N ARG A 69 -41.88 56.43 -12.30
CA ARG A 69 -42.84 57.34 -12.93
C ARG A 69 -43.74 56.58 -13.93
N GLU A 70 -45.03 56.95 -14.02
CA GLU A 70 -46.06 56.24 -14.82
C GLU A 70 -45.62 55.95 -16.27
N GLU A 71 -44.93 56.90 -16.90
CA GLU A 71 -44.42 56.79 -18.29
C GLU A 71 -43.37 55.67 -18.49
N ARG A 72 -42.68 55.23 -17.42
CA ARG A 72 -41.60 54.21 -17.47
C ARG A 72 -41.92 52.94 -16.70
N PHE A 73 -43.15 52.82 -16.18
CA PHE A 73 -43.57 51.69 -15.35
C PHE A 73 -43.36 50.33 -16.04
N VAL A 74 -43.72 50.24 -17.33
CA VAL A 74 -43.55 49.01 -18.12
C VAL A 74 -42.07 48.65 -18.27
N GLN A 75 -41.22 49.64 -18.54
CA GLN A 75 -39.78 49.43 -18.70
C GLN A 75 -39.12 48.97 -17.39
N ALA A 76 -39.46 49.60 -16.26
CA ALA A 76 -38.98 49.21 -14.94
C ALA A 76 -39.42 47.79 -14.57
N THR A 77 -40.68 47.44 -14.87
CA THR A 77 -41.22 46.09 -14.62
C THR A 77 -40.49 45.02 -15.44
N LEU A 78 -40.21 45.29 -16.72
CA LEU A 78 -39.48 44.35 -17.58
C LEU A 78 -38.01 44.18 -17.15
N MET A 79 -37.34 45.28 -16.79
CA MET A 79 -35.96 45.24 -16.28
C MET A 79 -35.85 44.47 -14.96
N ASN A 80 -36.75 44.74 -14.01
CA ASN A 80 -36.77 44.04 -12.73
C ASN A 80 -37.08 42.55 -12.90
N ARG A 81 -38.00 42.19 -13.82
CA ARG A 81 -38.28 40.79 -14.14
C ARG A 81 -37.10 40.08 -14.78
N ALA A 82 -36.39 40.74 -15.69
CA ALA A 82 -35.18 40.19 -16.31
C ALA A 82 -34.06 39.97 -15.29
N PHE A 83 -33.85 40.94 -14.39
CA PHE A 83 -32.88 40.85 -13.30
C PHE A 83 -33.24 39.72 -12.32
N GLN A 84 -34.51 39.61 -11.90
CA GLN A 84 -34.99 38.47 -11.09
C GLN A 84 -34.75 37.13 -11.80
N GLY A 85 -34.94 37.06 -13.12
CA GLY A 85 -34.63 35.88 -13.93
C GLY A 85 -33.14 35.52 -13.97
N GLN A 86 -32.25 36.49 -13.85
CA GLN A 86 -30.80 36.25 -13.75
C GLN A 86 -30.40 35.81 -12.33
N VAL A 87 -30.97 36.45 -11.30
CA VAL A 87 -30.75 36.08 -9.89
C VAL A 87 -31.20 34.64 -9.62
N THR A 88 -32.36 34.23 -10.13
CA THR A 88 -32.85 32.84 -9.97
C THR A 88 -31.90 31.82 -10.59
N LYS A 89 -31.42 32.06 -11.82
CA LYS A 89 -30.40 31.22 -12.46
C LYS A 89 -29.09 31.15 -11.66
N LEU A 90 -28.70 32.27 -11.06
CA LEU A 90 -27.51 32.33 -10.20
C LEU A 90 -27.70 31.49 -8.94
N MET A 91 -28.88 31.56 -8.31
CA MET A 91 -29.22 30.74 -7.14
C MET A 91 -29.26 29.25 -7.48
N ASP A 92 -29.81 28.87 -8.64
CA ASP A 92 -29.79 27.48 -9.11
C ASP A 92 -28.35 26.98 -9.32
N HIS A 93 -27.48 27.82 -9.89
CA HIS A 93 -26.07 27.49 -10.05
C HIS A 93 -25.34 27.39 -8.70
N LEU A 94 -25.67 28.24 -7.72
CA LEU A 94 -25.14 28.14 -6.36
C LEU A 94 -25.52 26.80 -5.72
N ILE A 95 -26.78 26.38 -5.82
CA ILE A 95 -27.25 25.09 -5.29
C ILE A 95 -26.47 23.94 -5.94
N PHE A 96 -26.27 24.00 -7.26
CA PHE A 96 -25.48 23.00 -7.98
C PHE A 96 -24.03 22.93 -7.48
N VAL A 97 -23.37 24.08 -7.30
CA VAL A 97 -22.00 24.15 -6.74
C VAL A 97 -21.96 23.56 -5.33
N ILE A 98 -22.94 23.90 -4.49
CA ILE A 98 -23.04 23.38 -3.12
C ILE A 98 -23.18 21.85 -3.14
N ASP A 99 -24.10 21.29 -3.93
CA ASP A 99 -24.29 19.84 -4.04
C ASP A 99 -22.99 19.13 -4.46
N ARG A 100 -22.29 19.65 -5.48
CA ARG A 100 -20.99 19.12 -5.91
C ARG A 100 -19.94 19.14 -4.81
N THR A 101 -19.91 20.19 -3.97
CA THR A 101 -19.00 20.25 -2.82
C THR A 101 -19.34 19.22 -1.75
N VAL A 102 -20.63 18.92 -1.52
CA VAL A 102 -21.07 17.86 -0.60
C VAL A 102 -20.60 16.50 -1.12
N TRP A 103 -20.79 16.21 -2.41
CA TRP A 103 -20.28 14.99 -3.03
C TRP A 103 -18.76 14.85 -2.92
N LEU A 104 -18.01 15.93 -3.13
CA LEU A 104 -16.55 15.92 -2.96
C LEU A 104 -16.16 15.58 -1.51
N ARG A 105 -16.83 16.17 -0.51
CA ARG A 105 -16.58 15.88 0.91
C ARG A 105 -16.87 14.41 1.23
N SER A 106 -18.00 13.89 0.76
CA SER A 106 -18.37 12.48 0.94
C SER A 106 -17.38 11.53 0.27
N LEU A 107 -16.95 11.79 -0.97
CA LEU A 107 -15.93 11.00 -1.66
C LEU A 107 -14.58 11.03 -0.93
N THR A 108 -14.18 12.20 -0.42
CA THR A 108 -12.96 12.34 0.38
C THR A 108 -13.04 11.54 1.68
N ALA A 109 -14.18 11.55 2.36
CA ALA A 109 -14.39 10.75 3.57
C ALA A 109 -14.26 9.25 3.28
N TRP A 110 -14.90 8.74 2.21
CA TRP A 110 -14.77 7.34 1.80
C TRP A 110 -13.34 6.98 1.37
N TYR A 111 -12.63 7.91 0.72
CA TYR A 111 -11.23 7.72 0.36
C TYR A 111 -10.33 7.57 1.60
N VAL A 112 -10.56 8.38 2.65
CA VAL A 112 -9.85 8.24 3.94
C VAL A 112 -10.13 6.88 4.58
N VAL A 113 -11.37 6.39 4.53
CA VAL A 113 -11.70 5.04 5.02
C VAL A 113 -10.94 3.96 4.25
N MET A 114 -10.85 4.07 2.91
CA MET A 114 -10.03 3.15 2.11
C MET A 114 -8.53 3.23 2.47
N LEU A 115 -8.01 4.42 2.75
CA LEU A 115 -6.65 4.60 3.25
C LEU A 115 -6.45 3.94 4.62
N THR A 116 -7.44 3.99 5.50
CA THR A 116 -7.42 3.26 6.77
C THR A 116 -7.23 1.76 6.54
N PHE A 117 -7.94 1.18 5.57
CA PHE A 117 -7.79 -0.24 5.26
C PHE A 117 -6.40 -0.60 4.73
N ARG A 118 -5.70 0.31 4.03
CA ARG A 118 -4.32 0.09 3.59
C ARG A 118 -3.35 -0.12 4.76
N PHE A 119 -3.60 0.49 5.92
CA PHE A 119 -2.75 0.29 7.09
C PHE A 119 -2.77 -1.17 7.60
N PHE A 120 -3.84 -1.94 7.33
CA PHE A 120 -3.85 -3.37 7.68
C PHE A 120 -2.77 -4.18 6.96
N ARG A 121 -2.38 -3.79 5.73
CA ARG A 121 -1.22 -4.38 5.05
C ARG A 121 0.08 -4.06 5.79
N GLY A 122 0.20 -2.86 6.34
CA GLY A 122 1.33 -2.46 7.19
C GLY A 122 1.44 -3.30 8.46
N TYR A 123 0.31 -3.72 9.04
CA TYR A 123 0.29 -4.60 10.22
C TYR A 123 0.74 -6.03 9.96
N ALA A 124 0.87 -6.46 8.70
CA ALA A 124 1.49 -7.75 8.37
C ALA A 124 2.99 -7.78 8.71
N GLY A 125 3.64 -6.62 8.91
CA GLY A 125 5.05 -6.54 9.28
C GLY A 125 5.35 -7.02 10.71
N GLN A 126 4.36 -7.01 11.61
CA GLN A 126 4.53 -7.48 12.98
C GLN A 126 3.99 -8.92 13.11
N PRO A 127 4.75 -9.86 13.71
CA PRO A 127 4.38 -11.28 13.76
C PRO A 127 3.04 -11.55 14.46
N ARG A 128 2.77 -10.87 15.59
CA ARG A 128 1.54 -11.10 16.36
C ARG A 128 0.27 -10.63 15.63
N THR A 129 0.31 -9.47 14.99
CA THR A 129 -0.81 -8.95 14.20
C THR A 129 -0.94 -9.67 12.86
N ALA A 130 0.17 -10.14 12.27
CA ALA A 130 0.15 -10.97 11.07
C ALA A 130 -0.59 -12.30 11.30
N VAL A 131 -0.35 -12.98 12.43
CA VAL A 131 -1.09 -14.19 12.80
C VAL A 131 -2.58 -13.90 12.94
N LEU A 132 -2.97 -12.79 13.57
CA LEU A 132 -4.37 -12.40 13.67
C LEU A 132 -5.00 -12.12 12.30
N LEU A 133 -4.28 -11.41 11.42
CA LEU A 133 -4.75 -11.10 10.07
C LEU A 133 -4.90 -12.38 9.22
N GLN A 134 -3.95 -13.30 9.30
CA GLN A 134 -4.03 -14.61 8.64
C GLN A 134 -5.19 -15.44 9.17
N ALA A 135 -5.41 -15.45 10.49
CA ALA A 135 -6.54 -16.12 11.10
C ALA A 135 -7.88 -15.53 10.61
N MET A 136 -7.99 -14.20 10.54
CA MET A 136 -9.18 -13.52 10.02
C MET A 136 -9.44 -13.87 8.55
N MET A 137 -8.39 -13.88 7.71
CA MET A 137 -8.51 -14.26 6.29
C MET A 137 -8.91 -15.74 6.13
N TYR A 138 -8.40 -16.62 6.99
CA TYR A 138 -8.78 -18.03 7.01
C TYR A 138 -10.24 -18.24 7.42
N MET A 139 -10.74 -17.43 8.37
CA MET A 139 -12.12 -17.48 8.84
C MET A 139 -13.12 -16.76 7.93
N ALA A 140 -12.67 -15.96 6.97
CA ALA A 140 -13.55 -15.13 6.12
C ALA A 140 -14.69 -15.91 5.43
N PRO A 141 -14.49 -17.12 4.87
CA PRO A 141 -15.58 -17.88 4.29
C PRO A 141 -16.66 -18.27 5.31
N LEU A 142 -16.25 -18.65 6.53
CA LEU A 142 -17.18 -18.97 7.62
C LEU A 142 -18.00 -17.74 8.02
N PHE A 143 -17.35 -16.58 8.15
CA PHE A 143 -18.03 -15.32 8.43
C PHE A 143 -19.04 -14.95 7.36
N LEU A 144 -18.73 -15.14 6.07
CA LEU A 144 -19.65 -14.84 4.99
C LEU A 144 -20.91 -15.72 5.03
N HIS A 145 -20.77 -17.03 5.25
CA HIS A 145 -21.92 -17.93 5.37
C HIS A 145 -22.78 -17.57 6.60
N TYR A 146 -22.14 -17.32 7.74
CA TYR A 146 -22.83 -16.88 8.94
C TYR A 146 -23.55 -15.53 8.72
N LEU A 147 -22.90 -14.57 8.05
CA LEU A 147 -23.48 -13.26 7.77
C LEU A 147 -24.75 -13.37 6.92
N VAL A 148 -24.77 -14.26 5.93
CA VAL A 148 -25.98 -14.51 5.12
C VAL A 148 -27.13 -15.00 6.01
N VAL A 149 -26.89 -16.00 6.86
CA VAL A 149 -27.91 -16.51 7.80
C VAL A 149 -28.36 -15.40 8.75
N TRP A 150 -27.42 -14.64 9.31
CA TRP A 150 -27.69 -13.54 10.23
C TRP A 150 -28.54 -12.45 9.57
N VAL A 151 -28.21 -12.01 8.36
CA VAL A 151 -28.96 -10.98 7.61
C VAL A 151 -30.37 -11.47 7.28
N VAL A 152 -30.54 -12.72 6.86
CA VAL A 152 -31.87 -13.28 6.57
C VAL A 152 -32.75 -13.30 7.82
N VAL A 153 -32.23 -13.77 8.95
CA VAL A 153 -32.98 -13.77 10.22
C VAL A 153 -33.27 -12.33 10.67
N PHE A 154 -32.28 -11.43 10.59
CA PHE A 154 -32.43 -10.02 10.95
C PHE A 154 -33.51 -9.33 10.12
N CYS A 155 -33.49 -9.49 8.79
CA CYS A 155 -34.49 -8.92 7.89
C CYS A 155 -35.90 -9.47 8.15
N ASN A 156 -36.03 -10.77 8.48
CA ASN A 156 -37.32 -11.35 8.86
C ASN A 156 -37.87 -10.72 10.14
N PHE A 157 -37.04 -10.49 11.16
CA PHE A 157 -37.47 -9.78 12.37
C PHE A 157 -37.81 -8.31 12.09
N ALA A 158 -37.09 -7.64 11.19
CA ALA A 158 -37.36 -6.26 10.80
C ALA A 158 -38.70 -6.14 10.06
N LEU A 159 -39.01 -7.11 9.19
CA LEU A 159 -40.29 -7.20 8.50
C LEU A 159 -41.43 -7.56 9.46
N MET A 160 -41.18 -8.47 10.40
CA MET A 160 -42.17 -8.81 11.44
C MET A 160 -42.48 -7.60 12.32
N GLY A 161 -41.48 -6.81 12.73
CA GLY A 161 -41.71 -5.57 13.48
C GLY A 161 -42.41 -4.49 12.65
N TYR A 162 -42.13 -4.40 11.34
CA TYR A 162 -42.88 -3.54 10.42
C TYR A 162 -44.36 -3.90 10.37
N ILE A 163 -44.69 -5.20 10.26
CA ILE A 163 -46.09 -5.66 10.22
C ILE A 163 -46.79 -5.44 11.57
N LEU A 164 -46.11 -5.71 12.70
CA LEU A 164 -46.73 -5.63 14.03
C LEU A 164 -46.89 -4.20 14.54
N PHE A 165 -45.92 -3.32 14.27
CA PHE A 165 -45.83 -2.00 14.91
C PHE A 165 -45.85 -0.83 13.93
N GLY A 166 -45.80 -1.09 12.62
CA GLY A 166 -45.64 -0.04 11.60
C GLY A 166 -46.81 0.93 11.49
N GLU A 167 -48.02 0.53 11.89
CA GLU A 167 -49.18 1.43 11.90
C GLU A 167 -49.10 2.48 13.01
N GLN A 168 -48.54 2.14 14.17
CA GLN A 168 -48.61 2.97 15.38
C GLN A 168 -47.29 3.64 15.74
N LEU A 169 -46.15 3.07 15.33
CA LEU A 169 -44.82 3.61 15.65
C LEU A 169 -44.12 4.11 14.38
N TYR A 170 -43.76 5.40 14.37
CA TYR A 170 -43.06 6.02 13.25
C TYR A 170 -41.75 5.30 12.87
N GLY A 171 -41.00 4.82 13.87
CA GLY A 171 -39.77 4.06 13.63
C GLY A 171 -39.98 2.75 12.86
N TRP A 172 -41.21 2.22 12.83
CA TRP A 172 -41.57 0.98 12.17
C TRP A 172 -42.42 1.21 10.92
N HIS A 173 -42.68 2.46 10.53
CA HIS A 173 -43.66 2.81 9.48
C HIS A 173 -43.22 2.43 8.06
N THR A 174 -41.92 2.27 7.80
CA THR A 174 -41.42 1.79 6.50
C THR A 174 -40.44 0.65 6.71
N ALA A 175 -40.31 -0.25 5.73
CA ALA A 175 -39.37 -1.37 5.82
C ALA A 175 -37.90 -0.91 6.00
N ALA A 176 -37.54 0.25 5.44
CA ALA A 176 -36.21 0.83 5.65
C ALA A 176 -36.04 1.37 7.07
N LEU A 177 -37.07 2.06 7.61
CA LEU A 177 -37.05 2.55 8.98
C LEU A 177 -37.06 1.38 9.98
N SER A 178 -37.79 0.29 9.71
CA SER A 178 -37.83 -0.87 10.60
C SER A 178 -36.47 -1.57 10.72
N ILE A 179 -35.66 -1.59 9.66
CA ILE A 179 -34.26 -2.07 9.72
C ILE A 179 -33.44 -1.19 10.68
N THR A 180 -33.55 0.13 10.57
CA THR A 180 -32.82 1.06 11.45
C THR A 180 -33.30 0.97 12.90
N SER A 181 -34.60 0.81 13.10
CA SER A 181 -35.20 0.64 14.43
C SER A 181 -34.80 -0.70 15.04
N LEU A 182 -34.74 -1.77 14.26
CA LEU A 182 -34.25 -3.07 14.73
C LEU A 182 -32.76 -3.02 15.10
N LEU A 183 -31.94 -2.26 14.37
CA LEU A 183 -30.55 -2.01 14.76
C LEU A 183 -30.45 -1.27 16.10
N LYS A 184 -31.32 -0.29 16.34
CA LYS A 184 -31.41 0.40 17.65
C LYS A 184 -31.83 -0.57 18.77
N VAL A 185 -32.77 -1.49 18.48
CA VAL A 185 -33.16 -2.55 19.42
C VAL A 185 -31.98 -3.48 19.71
N LEU A 186 -31.20 -3.86 18.70
CA LEU A 186 -30.02 -4.70 18.86
C LEU A 186 -28.92 -4.02 19.71
N LEU A 187 -28.75 -2.71 19.55
CA LEU A 187 -27.80 -1.90 20.34
C LEU A 187 -28.32 -1.57 21.76
N GLY A 188 -29.60 -1.84 22.03
CA GLY A 188 -30.24 -1.58 23.33
C GLY A 188 -30.72 -0.15 23.53
N GLU A 189 -30.82 0.66 22.48
CA GLU A 189 -31.30 2.05 22.56
C GLU A 189 -32.83 2.15 22.61
N SER A 190 -33.56 1.11 22.21
CA SER A 190 -35.02 1.11 22.20
C SER A 190 -35.63 0.71 23.53
N GLU A 191 -36.68 1.40 23.97
CA GLU A 191 -37.44 1.01 25.15
C GLU A 191 -38.52 -0.04 24.82
N TYR A 192 -38.62 -1.09 25.64
CA TYR A 192 -39.70 -2.08 25.53
C TYR A 192 -41.09 -1.45 25.73
N LYS A 193 -41.16 -0.38 26.55
CA LYS A 193 -42.41 0.31 26.88
C LYS A 193 -43.14 0.80 25.63
N ASP A 194 -42.40 1.37 24.69
CA ASP A 194 -42.93 1.92 23.43
C ASP A 194 -43.63 0.83 22.61
N LEU A 195 -43.02 -0.35 22.51
CA LEU A 195 -43.58 -1.51 21.80
C LEU A 195 -44.78 -2.11 22.54
N SER A 196 -44.70 -2.20 23.88
CA SER A 196 -45.76 -2.76 24.71
C SER A 196 -47.04 -1.90 24.74
N SER A 197 -46.91 -0.60 24.45
CA SER A 197 -48.04 0.33 24.37
C SER A 197 -48.98 0.04 23.19
N VAL A 198 -48.44 -0.53 22.11
CA VAL A 198 -49.18 -0.92 20.90
C VAL A 198 -49.92 -2.24 21.10
N SER A 199 -49.17 -3.28 21.51
CA SER A 199 -49.73 -4.61 21.76
C SER A 199 -48.88 -5.38 22.76
N GLN A 200 -49.40 -5.60 23.97
CA GLN A 200 -48.62 -6.18 25.07
C GLN A 200 -48.14 -7.60 24.76
N ILE A 201 -49.01 -8.47 24.24
CA ILE A 201 -48.70 -9.88 24.00
C ILE A 201 -47.73 -10.04 22.82
N SER A 202 -48.04 -9.40 21.68
CA SER A 202 -47.20 -9.48 20.48
C SER A 202 -45.84 -8.81 20.69
N ALA A 203 -45.79 -7.67 21.39
CA ALA A 203 -44.53 -7.03 21.78
C ALA A 203 -43.69 -7.92 22.70
N PHE A 204 -44.30 -8.57 23.69
CA PHE A 204 -43.58 -9.49 24.58
C PHE A 204 -42.96 -10.67 23.81
N LEU A 205 -43.77 -11.36 22.99
CA LEU A 205 -43.30 -12.50 22.21
C LEU A 205 -42.23 -12.10 21.19
N TRP A 206 -42.45 -11.01 20.47
CA TRP A 206 -41.50 -10.50 19.47
C TRP A 206 -40.18 -10.08 20.13
N TRP A 207 -40.24 -9.33 21.24
CA TRP A 207 -39.05 -8.85 21.95
C TRP A 207 -38.18 -9.98 22.48
N TRP A 208 -38.79 -10.94 23.19
CA TRP A 208 -38.06 -12.06 23.75
C TRP A 208 -37.55 -13.02 22.69
N SER A 209 -38.34 -13.30 21.65
CA SER A 209 -37.88 -14.16 20.55
C SER A 209 -36.72 -13.51 19.79
N PHE A 210 -36.78 -12.21 19.51
CA PHE A 210 -35.66 -11.47 18.92
C PHE A 210 -34.41 -11.52 19.81
N PHE A 211 -34.56 -11.21 21.10
CA PHE A 211 -33.43 -11.21 22.05
C PHE A 211 -32.77 -12.59 22.17
N ILE A 212 -33.57 -13.66 22.30
CA ILE A 212 -33.06 -15.02 22.40
C ILE A 212 -32.35 -15.43 21.10
N VAL A 213 -32.99 -15.22 19.94
CA VAL A 213 -32.44 -15.68 18.66
C VAL A 213 -31.21 -14.86 18.24
N MET A 214 -31.30 -13.53 18.28
CA MET A 214 -30.26 -12.65 17.74
C MET A 214 -29.10 -12.44 18.72
N THR A 215 -29.41 -12.15 19.98
CA THR A 215 -28.39 -11.77 20.96
C THR A 215 -27.83 -12.98 21.70
N LEU A 216 -28.68 -13.92 22.11
CA LEU A 216 -28.19 -15.11 22.84
C LEU A 216 -27.72 -16.22 21.91
N LEU A 217 -28.48 -16.58 20.88
CA LEU A 217 -28.15 -17.74 20.06
C LEU A 217 -27.12 -17.38 18.98
N LEU A 218 -27.46 -16.49 18.05
CA LEU A 218 -26.60 -16.19 16.89
C LEU A 218 -25.26 -15.57 17.30
N ALA A 219 -25.24 -14.55 18.17
CA ALA A 219 -23.99 -13.93 18.61
C ALA A 219 -23.06 -14.89 19.38
N ARG A 220 -23.61 -15.81 20.19
CA ARG A 220 -22.82 -16.81 20.92
C ARG A 220 -22.28 -17.89 19.99
N VAL A 221 -23.08 -18.34 19.03
CA VAL A 221 -22.63 -19.30 18.00
C VAL A 221 -21.48 -18.70 17.18
N LEU A 222 -21.59 -17.43 16.77
CA LEU A 222 -20.50 -16.74 16.08
C LEU A 222 -19.22 -16.71 16.92
N THR A 223 -19.34 -16.28 18.18
CA THR A 223 -18.20 -16.18 19.10
C THR A 223 -17.52 -17.54 19.29
N ALA A 224 -18.30 -18.60 19.48
CA ALA A 224 -17.78 -19.96 19.64
C ALA A 224 -17.07 -20.45 18.36
N ALA A 225 -17.66 -20.20 17.19
CA ALA A 225 -17.09 -20.61 15.90
C ALA A 225 -15.78 -19.87 15.59
N VAL A 226 -15.73 -18.56 15.87
CA VAL A 226 -14.51 -17.74 15.72
C VAL A 226 -13.41 -18.20 16.67
N LEU A 227 -13.74 -18.44 17.94
CA LEU A 227 -12.77 -18.92 18.93
C LEU A 227 -12.15 -20.25 18.51
N ARG A 228 -12.96 -21.21 18.07
CA ARG A 228 -12.47 -22.52 17.61
C ARG A 228 -11.49 -22.36 16.45
N ARG A 229 -11.86 -21.62 15.41
CA ARG A 229 -10.98 -21.40 14.25
C ARG A 229 -9.73 -20.60 14.61
N PHE A 230 -9.83 -19.64 15.52
CA PHE A 230 -8.67 -18.89 16.02
C PHE A 230 -7.68 -19.81 16.73
N LEU A 231 -8.16 -20.70 17.59
CA LEU A 231 -7.31 -21.67 18.29
C LEU A 231 -6.67 -22.68 17.32
N GLU A 232 -7.40 -23.14 16.30
CA GLU A 232 -6.85 -23.99 15.23
C GLU A 232 -5.69 -23.31 14.48
N VAL A 233 -5.87 -22.03 14.09
CA VAL A 233 -4.82 -21.26 13.40
C VAL A 233 -3.64 -20.97 14.32
N ARG A 234 -3.90 -20.65 15.59
CA ARG A 234 -2.84 -20.42 16.58
C ARG A 234 -2.03 -21.71 16.84
N ALA A 235 -2.68 -22.86 16.90
CA ALA A 235 -1.99 -24.15 17.04
C ALA A 235 -1.12 -24.46 15.82
N ALA A 236 -1.57 -24.09 14.61
CA ALA A 236 -0.82 -24.30 13.37
C ALA A 236 0.37 -23.34 13.18
N LEU A 237 0.31 -22.11 13.71
CA LEU A 237 1.31 -21.06 13.50
C LEU A 237 2.32 -20.88 14.67
N GLY A 238 2.16 -21.62 15.77
CA GLY A 238 3.05 -21.53 16.93
C GLY A 238 2.79 -20.31 17.83
N GLU A 239 3.66 -20.11 18.84
CA GLU A 239 3.46 -19.02 19.81
C GLU A 239 3.64 -17.63 19.17
N PRO A 240 2.76 -16.67 19.51
CA PRO A 240 2.84 -15.32 18.95
C PRO A 240 4.13 -14.63 19.42
N GLY A 241 4.92 -14.14 18.46
CA GLY A 241 6.15 -13.40 18.74
C GLY A 241 5.95 -12.18 19.65
N ILE A 242 7.09 -11.62 20.10
CA ILE A 242 7.22 -10.51 21.07
C ILE A 242 6.20 -9.38 20.82
N GLY A 243 5.59 -8.84 21.88
CA GLY A 243 4.56 -7.78 21.81
C GLY A 243 5.09 -6.42 21.33
N MET A 244 4.18 -5.57 20.82
CA MET A 244 4.51 -4.22 20.30
C MET A 244 5.31 -3.35 21.27
N PRO A 245 4.93 -3.22 22.56
CA PRO A 245 5.65 -2.34 23.48
C PRO A 245 7.10 -2.77 23.66
N GLN A 246 7.34 -4.08 23.64
CA GLN A 246 8.65 -4.67 23.83
C GLN A 246 9.49 -4.61 22.55
N GLN A 247 8.86 -4.72 21.38
CA GLN A 247 9.51 -4.40 20.11
C GLN A 247 9.91 -2.92 20.05
N ILE A 248 9.02 -2.00 20.43
CA ILE A 248 9.31 -0.56 20.46
C ILE A 248 10.37 -0.24 21.52
N ALA A 249 10.32 -0.84 22.70
CA ALA A 249 11.34 -0.68 23.73
C ALA A 249 12.71 -1.17 23.24
N ASN A 250 12.75 -2.32 22.55
CA ASN A 250 13.98 -2.83 21.95
C ASN A 250 14.45 -1.94 20.79
N LEU A 251 13.55 -1.40 19.97
CA LEU A 251 13.88 -0.48 18.88
C LEU A 251 14.40 0.85 19.42
N LEU A 252 13.80 1.38 20.49
CA LEU A 252 14.25 2.59 21.18
C LEU A 252 15.57 2.35 21.91
N LYS A 253 15.76 1.21 22.57
CA LYS A 253 17.03 0.80 23.17
C LYS A 253 18.10 0.71 22.09
N ASN A 254 17.80 0.09 20.95
CA ASN A 254 18.70 -0.02 19.80
C ASN A 254 19.00 1.34 19.15
N LEU A 255 18.00 2.20 18.97
CA LEU A 255 18.18 3.56 18.42
C LEU A 255 18.94 4.46 19.39
N TRP A 256 18.68 4.34 20.68
CA TRP A 256 19.41 5.02 21.73
C TRP A 256 20.87 4.54 21.75
N HIS A 257 21.12 3.24 21.68
CA HIS A 257 22.47 2.68 21.52
C HIS A 257 23.16 3.12 20.22
N ILE A 258 22.45 3.19 19.10
CA ILE A 258 23.01 3.67 17.82
C ILE A 258 23.35 5.17 17.89
N ARG A 259 22.58 5.96 18.65
CA ARG A 259 22.76 7.41 18.78
C ARG A 259 23.72 7.82 19.89
N SER A 260 23.88 6.99 20.92
CA SER A 260 24.79 7.24 22.05
C SER A 260 26.20 6.67 21.85
N TYR A 261 26.44 5.90 20.76
CA TYR A 261 27.76 5.40 20.40
C TYR A 261 28.31 6.10 19.15
N GLU A 262 29.41 6.84 19.33
CA GLU A 262 30.23 7.35 18.23
C GLU A 262 30.91 6.19 17.50
N GLY A 263 30.77 6.14 16.17
CA GLY A 263 31.73 5.54 15.25
C GLY A 263 32.17 4.09 15.50
N ALA A 264 31.73 3.20 14.61
CA ALA A 264 32.25 1.86 14.35
C ALA A 264 31.78 0.73 15.30
N ILE A 265 31.07 -0.22 14.68
CA ILE A 265 31.15 -1.67 14.86
C ILE A 265 31.70 -2.09 16.23
N LYS A 266 30.81 -2.45 17.15
CA LYS A 266 31.09 -3.50 18.13
C LYS A 266 29.81 -4.24 18.49
N SER A 267 29.98 -5.56 18.52
CA SER A 267 29.03 -6.63 18.80
C SER A 267 28.17 -6.36 20.04
N THR A 268 26.96 -6.91 20.01
CA THR A 268 26.08 -7.10 21.17
C THR A 268 26.86 -7.58 22.42
N PRO A 269 26.42 -7.23 23.65
CA PRO A 269 27.07 -7.67 24.89
C PRO A 269 27.22 -9.19 24.94
N GLU A 270 28.40 -9.68 25.32
CA GLU A 270 28.78 -11.09 25.17
C GLU A 270 27.80 -12.05 25.88
N GLU A 271 27.25 -11.64 27.02
CA GLU A 271 26.26 -12.40 27.79
C GLU A 271 24.87 -12.46 27.13
N GLU A 272 24.41 -11.37 26.49
CA GLU A 272 23.11 -11.30 25.77
C GLU A 272 23.22 -12.02 24.40
N LEU A 273 24.43 -12.04 23.82
CA LEU A 273 24.79 -12.87 22.66
C LEU A 273 24.87 -14.35 23.03
N LEU A 274 25.38 -14.69 24.21
CA LEU A 274 25.45 -16.05 24.74
C LEU A 274 24.07 -16.62 25.09
N ASP A 275 23.17 -15.81 25.66
CA ASP A 275 21.77 -16.23 25.93
C ASP A 275 20.96 -16.36 24.64
N MET A 276 21.15 -15.46 23.65
CA MET A 276 20.55 -15.62 22.32
C MET A 276 21.14 -16.79 21.52
N LEU A 277 22.41 -17.15 21.74
CA LEU A 277 23.00 -18.34 21.13
C LEU A 277 22.58 -19.63 21.84
N ALA A 278 22.53 -19.63 23.17
CA ALA A 278 22.23 -20.81 23.98
C ALA A 278 20.78 -21.28 23.81
N ALA A 279 19.86 -20.37 23.47
CA ALA A 279 18.47 -20.71 23.18
C ALA A 279 18.27 -21.44 21.84
N ASP A 280 19.20 -21.29 20.87
CA ASP A 280 18.92 -21.61 19.45
C ASP A 280 19.97 -22.48 18.74
N LEU A 281 20.91 -23.10 19.46
CA LEU A 281 22.03 -23.75 18.79
C LEU A 281 21.86 -25.24 18.48
N ASP A 282 21.65 -25.51 17.19
CA ASP A 282 22.54 -26.43 16.49
C ASP A 282 22.70 -26.04 14.99
N PRO A 283 23.79 -25.44 14.47
CA PRO A 283 23.74 -24.74 13.17
C PRO A 283 23.77 -25.60 11.91
N ALA A 284 24.01 -26.91 12.03
CA ALA A 284 23.94 -27.84 10.89
C ALA A 284 22.73 -28.77 11.00
N HIS A 285 22.27 -29.08 12.21
CA HIS A 285 20.94 -29.64 12.40
C HIS A 285 19.85 -28.58 12.15
N VAL A 286 20.06 -27.29 12.45
CA VAL A 286 19.22 -26.16 11.98
C VAL A 286 19.26 -26.07 10.46
N LYS A 287 20.39 -26.35 9.79
CA LYS A 287 20.46 -26.29 8.31
C LYS A 287 19.89 -27.53 7.60
N GLN A 288 19.83 -28.69 8.26
CA GLN A 288 19.23 -29.93 7.72
C GLN A 288 17.80 -30.21 8.24
N LEU A 289 17.43 -29.80 9.46
CA LEU A 289 16.05 -29.68 9.93
C LEU A 289 15.33 -28.54 9.20
N MET A 290 15.98 -27.41 8.87
CA MET A 290 15.41 -26.42 7.92
C MET A 290 15.15 -27.01 6.51
N GLN A 291 15.58 -28.24 6.23
CA GLN A 291 15.26 -28.96 4.99
C GLN A 291 14.31 -30.16 5.17
N MET A 292 14.04 -30.64 6.40
CA MET A 292 13.06 -31.74 6.65
C MET A 292 11.90 -31.40 7.58
N MET A 293 11.95 -30.28 8.29
CA MET A 293 10.80 -29.62 8.88
C MET A 293 11.06 -28.13 8.69
N GLN A 294 10.80 -27.68 7.48
CA GLN A 294 10.67 -26.26 7.26
C GLN A 294 9.49 -25.81 8.12
N ASP A 295 9.81 -25.22 9.28
CA ASP A 295 9.13 -24.02 9.73
C ASP A 295 9.40 -22.97 8.64
N ARG A 296 8.76 -23.17 7.48
CA ARG A 296 8.47 -22.10 6.55
C ARG A 296 7.67 -21.18 7.43
N ARG A 297 8.26 -20.08 7.87
CA ARG A 297 7.45 -18.88 8.08
C ARG A 297 6.79 -18.63 6.73
N LEU A 298 5.59 -19.18 6.58
CA LEU A 298 4.69 -19.08 5.44
C LEU A 298 4.24 -17.63 5.38
N THR A 299 5.19 -16.76 5.04
CA THR A 299 4.99 -15.33 4.86
C THR A 299 4.30 -15.10 3.53
N THR A 300 4.52 -16.01 2.57
CA THR A 300 4.02 -15.91 1.20
C THR A 300 3.22 -17.16 0.82
N ARG A 301 2.13 -16.98 0.08
CA ARG A 301 1.25 -18.07 -0.36
C ARG A 301 1.97 -19.11 -1.26
N GLU A 302 3.08 -18.72 -1.88
CA GLU A 302 3.96 -19.61 -2.67
C GLU A 302 4.65 -20.68 -1.81
N ASP A 303 5.07 -20.33 -0.61
CA ASP A 303 5.75 -21.25 0.31
C ASP A 303 4.81 -22.35 0.80
N LEU A 304 3.51 -22.04 0.86
CA LEU A 304 2.44 -22.99 1.21
C LEU A 304 2.21 -24.01 0.08
N SER A 305 2.18 -23.53 -1.17
CA SER A 305 2.01 -24.40 -2.35
C SER A 305 3.20 -25.33 -2.60
N LYS A 306 4.43 -24.85 -2.35
CA LYS A 306 5.63 -25.69 -2.43
C LYS A 306 5.63 -26.77 -1.35
N ALA A 307 5.04 -26.51 -0.18
CA ALA A 307 5.10 -27.43 0.96
C ALA A 307 4.08 -28.56 0.77
N GLN A 308 2.93 -28.23 0.19
CA GLN A 308 1.96 -29.22 -0.28
C GLN A 308 2.48 -30.12 -1.41
N ASN A 309 3.53 -29.70 -2.13
CA ASN A 309 4.05 -30.39 -3.31
C ASN A 309 5.42 -31.07 -3.10
N ASP A 310 6.05 -30.91 -1.94
CA ASP A 310 7.31 -31.59 -1.61
C ASP A 310 7.02 -33.07 -1.33
N LYS A 311 7.63 -33.97 -2.12
CA LYS A 311 7.40 -35.42 -2.00
C LYS A 311 8.05 -35.97 -0.75
N ILE A 312 7.27 -36.66 0.07
CA ILE A 312 7.74 -37.40 1.25
C ILE A 312 8.61 -38.58 0.77
N VAL A 313 9.77 -38.76 1.38
CA VAL A 313 10.72 -39.84 1.06
C VAL A 313 10.32 -41.08 1.87
N ASP A 314 9.35 -41.83 1.36
CA ASP A 314 8.92 -43.10 1.94
C ASP A 314 9.74 -44.29 1.38
N VAL A 315 9.63 -45.45 2.03
CA VAL A 315 10.27 -46.71 1.56
C VAL A 315 9.92 -46.98 0.09
N GLU A 316 8.67 -46.72 -0.29
CA GLU A 316 8.18 -46.89 -1.66
C GLU A 316 8.85 -45.92 -2.66
N PHE A 317 9.20 -44.70 -2.21
CA PHE A 317 9.96 -43.75 -3.02
C PHE A 317 11.39 -44.25 -3.28
N LEU A 318 12.04 -44.83 -2.27
CA LEU A 318 13.39 -45.39 -2.41
C LEU A 318 13.39 -46.65 -3.29
N VAL A 319 12.37 -47.50 -3.14
CA VAL A 319 12.17 -48.69 -3.99
C VAL A 319 11.92 -48.28 -5.45
N SER A 320 11.14 -47.22 -5.68
CA SER A 320 10.91 -46.67 -7.03
C SER A 320 12.19 -46.12 -7.71
N ARG A 321 13.25 -45.88 -6.93
CA ARG A 321 14.56 -45.42 -7.39
C ARG A 321 15.60 -46.54 -7.48
N GLY A 322 15.16 -47.79 -7.33
CA GLY A 322 16.00 -48.99 -7.51
C GLY A 322 16.70 -49.45 -6.24
N LEU A 323 16.28 -48.98 -5.06
CA LEU A 323 16.77 -49.51 -3.79
C LEU A 323 15.97 -50.76 -3.39
N GLU A 324 16.66 -51.81 -2.95
CA GLU A 324 16.00 -53.01 -2.42
C GLU A 324 15.23 -52.68 -1.12
N PRO A 325 14.00 -53.17 -0.91
CA PRO A 325 13.12 -52.75 0.19
C PRO A 325 13.75 -52.92 1.58
N GLN A 326 14.47 -54.03 1.81
CA GLN A 326 15.16 -54.27 3.08
C GLN A 326 16.35 -53.31 3.31
N SER A 327 16.98 -52.86 2.23
CA SER A 327 18.07 -51.88 2.29
C SER A 327 17.52 -50.46 2.52
N ALA A 328 16.33 -50.16 2.02
CA ALA A 328 15.66 -48.88 2.24
C ALA A 328 15.21 -48.71 3.69
N GLU A 329 14.64 -49.75 4.30
CA GLU A 329 14.27 -49.77 5.72
C GLU A 329 15.50 -49.63 6.63
N ARG A 330 16.56 -50.41 6.40
CA ARG A 330 17.81 -50.30 7.17
C ARG A 330 18.50 -48.95 7.01
N LEU A 331 18.40 -48.32 5.84
CA LEU A 331 18.95 -46.98 5.61
C LEU A 331 18.20 -45.95 6.45
N LEU A 332 16.86 -46.00 6.44
CA LEU A 332 16.02 -45.10 7.24
C LEU A 332 16.24 -45.32 8.74
N GLU A 333 16.36 -46.58 9.17
CA GLU A 333 16.61 -46.96 10.57
C GLU A 333 18.01 -46.53 11.04
N ARG A 334 19.08 -46.75 10.24
CA ARG A 334 20.42 -46.22 10.53
C ARG A 334 20.45 -44.70 10.58
N CYS A 335 19.71 -44.02 9.71
CA CYS A 335 19.60 -42.56 9.76
C CYS A 335 18.94 -42.07 11.06
N GLN A 336 17.97 -42.82 11.59
CA GLN A 336 17.30 -42.53 12.86
C GLN A 336 18.18 -42.84 14.08
N GLU A 337 18.91 -43.96 14.09
CA GLU A 337 19.83 -44.33 15.17
C GLU A 337 21.04 -43.39 15.23
N TRP A 338 21.60 -43.04 14.07
CA TRP A 338 22.70 -42.09 13.99
C TRP A 338 22.30 -40.69 14.49
N ALA A 339 21.04 -40.30 14.29
CA ALA A 339 20.49 -39.07 14.86
C ALA A 339 20.41 -39.11 16.41
N LYS A 340 20.18 -40.29 17.00
CA LYS A 340 20.13 -40.47 18.46
C LYS A 340 21.52 -40.46 19.10
N ASP A 341 22.52 -41.11 18.51
CA ASP A 341 23.88 -41.19 19.10
C ASP A 341 24.61 -39.84 19.16
N ILE A 342 24.38 -38.96 18.18
CA ILE A 342 24.94 -37.61 18.11
C ILE A 342 24.41 -36.72 19.27
N SER A 343 23.22 -37.02 19.78
CA SER A 343 22.65 -36.30 20.92
C SER A 343 23.40 -36.58 22.24
N MET A 344 24.04 -37.75 22.38
CA MET A 344 24.60 -38.25 23.65
C MET A 344 26.11 -38.00 23.86
N THR A 345 26.92 -37.77 22.80
CA THR A 345 28.39 -37.96 22.89
C THR A 345 29.30 -36.73 22.91
N SER A 346 28.83 -35.48 22.69
CA SER A 346 29.74 -34.31 22.75
C SER A 346 29.25 -33.19 23.66
N SER A 347 30.13 -32.70 24.56
CA SER A 347 29.79 -31.62 25.49
C SER A 347 29.58 -30.29 24.76
N ALA A 348 28.59 -29.52 25.21
CA ALA A 348 28.08 -28.33 24.54
C ALA A 348 29.15 -27.25 24.26
N THR A 349 30.15 -27.14 25.14
CA THR A 349 31.24 -26.14 25.05
C THR A 349 32.20 -26.41 23.90
N HIS A 350 32.49 -27.67 23.58
CA HIS A 350 33.37 -28.04 22.48
C HIS A 350 32.70 -27.78 21.12
N ARG A 351 31.36 -27.94 21.04
CA ARG A 351 30.56 -27.67 19.84
C ARG A 351 30.51 -26.18 19.52
N LEU A 352 30.36 -25.33 20.55
CA LEU A 352 30.34 -23.86 20.42
C LEU A 352 31.64 -23.31 19.81
N MET A 353 32.78 -23.80 20.30
CA MET A 353 34.10 -23.29 19.93
C MET A 353 34.41 -23.53 18.44
N MET A 354 33.99 -24.67 17.89
CA MET A 354 34.18 -25.03 16.48
C MET A 354 33.29 -24.21 15.53
N LEU A 355 32.12 -23.75 15.99
CA LEU A 355 31.16 -22.98 15.19
C LEU A 355 31.58 -21.51 15.04
N VAL A 356 32.10 -20.92 16.11
CA VAL A 356 32.64 -19.55 16.09
C VAL A 356 33.80 -19.46 15.11
N ALA A 357 34.73 -20.42 15.17
CA ALA A 357 35.87 -20.48 14.25
C ALA A 357 35.43 -20.55 12.77
N ARG A 358 34.35 -21.28 12.47
CA ARG A 358 33.85 -21.45 11.10
C ARG A 358 33.06 -20.26 10.58
N GLN A 359 32.26 -19.60 11.42
CA GLN A 359 31.56 -18.37 11.03
C GLN A 359 32.53 -17.21 10.77
N MET A 360 33.57 -17.08 11.59
CA MET A 360 34.62 -16.09 11.35
C MET A 360 35.32 -16.32 10.01
N ALA A 361 35.58 -17.57 9.63
CA ALA A 361 36.16 -17.88 8.32
C ALA A 361 35.21 -17.49 7.15
N TYR A 362 33.91 -17.77 7.26
CA TYR A 362 32.94 -17.44 6.22
C TYR A 362 32.76 -15.92 6.06
N VAL A 363 32.58 -15.20 7.17
CA VAL A 363 32.44 -13.73 7.17
C VAL A 363 33.69 -13.09 6.55
N LYS A 364 34.88 -13.61 6.86
CA LYS A 364 36.13 -13.17 6.24
C LYS A 364 36.09 -13.39 4.71
N THR A 365 35.68 -14.57 4.24
CA THR A 365 35.63 -14.84 2.79
C THR A 365 34.59 -14.00 2.03
N GLU A 366 33.44 -13.71 2.63
CA GLU A 366 32.40 -12.89 1.99
C GLU A 366 32.77 -11.40 2.05
N ALA A 367 33.43 -10.95 3.13
CA ALA A 367 34.04 -9.62 3.19
C ALA A 367 35.09 -9.46 2.08
N ASP A 368 35.97 -10.44 1.88
CA ASP A 368 36.96 -10.44 0.78
C ASP A 368 36.29 -10.43 -0.61
N ARG A 369 35.15 -11.09 -0.75
CA ARG A 369 34.37 -11.11 -2.00
C ARG A 369 33.72 -9.76 -2.28
N ILE A 370 33.13 -9.14 -1.25
CA ILE A 370 32.52 -7.81 -1.35
C ILE A 370 33.62 -6.78 -1.65
N GLN A 371 34.75 -6.83 -0.95
CA GLN A 371 35.89 -5.95 -1.19
C GLN A 371 36.39 -6.06 -2.63
N ARG A 372 36.53 -7.28 -3.18
CA ARG A 372 36.90 -7.48 -4.60
C ARG A 372 35.88 -6.90 -5.58
N LYS A 373 34.57 -7.08 -5.32
CA LYS A 373 33.51 -6.49 -6.16
C LYS A 373 33.52 -4.96 -6.13
N VAL A 374 33.69 -4.38 -4.94
CA VAL A 374 33.74 -2.92 -4.76
C VAL A 374 34.97 -2.36 -5.47
N ARG A 375 36.16 -2.96 -5.26
CA ARG A 375 37.39 -2.56 -5.95
C ARG A 375 37.23 -2.61 -7.46
N GLY A 376 36.67 -3.70 -8.00
CA GLY A 376 36.41 -3.81 -9.45
C GLY A 376 35.36 -2.84 -9.99
N ARG A 377 34.47 -2.28 -9.16
CA ARG A 377 33.55 -1.19 -9.55
C ARG A 377 34.26 0.16 -9.50
N VAL A 378 35.09 0.40 -8.49
CA VAL A 378 35.91 1.61 -8.35
C VAL A 378 36.90 1.73 -9.51
N ASP A 379 37.59 0.64 -9.87
CA ASP A 379 38.52 0.63 -11.01
C ASP A 379 37.82 0.94 -12.33
N ARG A 380 36.60 0.41 -12.53
CA ARG A 380 35.78 0.72 -13.71
C ARG A 380 35.32 2.17 -13.73
N ALA A 381 34.96 2.73 -12.58
CA ALA A 381 34.60 4.14 -12.45
C ALA A 381 35.79 5.06 -12.73
N ALA A 382 36.98 4.72 -12.23
CA ALA A 382 38.23 5.42 -12.50
C ALA A 382 38.55 5.40 -14.01
N GLN A 383 38.50 4.23 -14.66
CA GLN A 383 38.70 4.13 -16.11
C GLN A 383 37.66 4.92 -16.93
N ALA A 384 36.41 4.97 -16.48
CA ALA A 384 35.38 5.78 -17.13
C ALA A 384 35.67 7.28 -16.98
N HIS A 385 36.09 7.71 -15.79
CA HIS A 385 36.53 9.08 -15.53
C HIS A 385 37.70 9.48 -16.44
N ASP A 386 38.72 8.64 -16.57
CA ASP A 386 39.88 8.91 -17.44
C ASP A 386 39.47 9.02 -18.92
N ARG A 387 38.55 8.17 -19.39
CA ARG A 387 38.00 8.27 -20.75
C ARG A 387 37.27 9.60 -20.98
N VAL A 388 36.51 10.07 -19.99
CA VAL A 388 35.83 11.37 -20.05
C VAL A 388 36.84 12.51 -20.04
N ALA A 389 37.86 12.43 -19.19
CA ALA A 389 38.94 13.43 -19.13
C ALA A 389 39.67 13.55 -20.49
N VAL A 390 39.99 12.42 -21.14
CA VAL A 390 40.60 12.42 -22.48
C VAL A 390 39.66 13.02 -23.53
N LYS A 391 38.36 12.71 -23.49
CA LYS A 391 37.37 13.32 -24.40
C LYS A 391 37.25 14.83 -24.17
N HIS A 392 37.24 15.27 -22.91
CA HIS A 392 37.20 16.67 -22.54
C HIS A 392 38.48 17.41 -22.98
N ALA A 393 39.65 16.81 -22.82
CA ALA A 393 40.90 17.37 -23.34
C ALA A 393 40.87 17.54 -24.87
N LYS A 394 40.32 16.55 -25.60
CA LYS A 394 40.15 16.63 -27.06
C LYS A 394 39.14 17.71 -27.47
N SER A 395 38.01 17.84 -26.78
CA SER A 395 37.01 18.88 -27.08
C SER A 395 37.54 20.28 -26.78
N VAL A 396 38.29 20.46 -25.69
CA VAL A 396 38.98 21.72 -25.38
C VAL A 396 40.03 22.06 -26.44
N ALA A 397 40.82 21.08 -26.89
CA ALA A 397 41.77 21.28 -27.97
C ALA A 397 41.10 21.65 -29.30
N LEU A 398 39.97 21.00 -29.63
CA LEU A 398 39.15 21.35 -30.78
C LEU A 398 38.59 22.77 -30.66
N GLY A 399 38.05 23.13 -29.49
CA GLY A 399 37.56 24.48 -29.20
C GLY A 399 38.64 25.55 -29.35
N LYS A 400 39.87 25.27 -28.89
CA LYS A 400 41.03 26.17 -29.13
C LYS A 400 41.35 26.30 -30.62
N ARG A 401 41.29 25.21 -31.40
CA ARG A 401 41.52 25.25 -32.86
C ARG A 401 40.43 26.06 -33.58
N ILE A 402 39.16 25.85 -33.22
CA ILE A 402 38.03 26.61 -33.78
C ILE A 402 38.16 28.09 -33.43
N ARG A 403 38.49 28.42 -32.17
CA ARG A 403 38.69 29.81 -31.74
C ARG A 403 39.83 30.47 -32.52
N ARG A 404 40.97 29.80 -32.72
CA ARG A 404 42.07 30.29 -33.58
C ARG A 404 41.65 30.45 -35.04
N ALA A 405 40.79 29.59 -35.55
CA ALA A 405 40.26 29.70 -36.91
C ALA A 405 39.21 30.81 -37.08
N GLN A 406 38.61 31.28 -35.98
CA GLN A 406 37.60 32.34 -35.95
C GLN A 406 38.14 33.70 -35.52
N THR A 407 39.33 33.76 -34.91
CA THR A 407 39.99 35.02 -34.60
C THR A 407 40.45 35.68 -35.89
N LEU A 408 39.94 36.88 -36.13
CA LEU A 408 40.40 37.76 -37.20
C LEU A 408 41.83 38.21 -36.89
N PRO A 409 42.73 38.28 -37.89
CA PRO A 409 44.02 38.93 -37.71
C PRO A 409 43.81 40.40 -37.26
N PRO A 410 44.73 40.96 -36.47
CA PRO A 410 44.63 42.36 -36.04
C PRO A 410 44.50 43.30 -37.25
N GLY A 411 43.62 44.29 -37.17
CA GLY A 411 43.33 45.23 -38.27
C GLY A 411 42.27 44.76 -39.29
N TRP A 412 41.73 43.54 -39.16
CA TRP A 412 40.64 43.07 -40.02
C TRP A 412 39.28 43.13 -39.33
N THR A 413 38.32 43.81 -39.94
CA THR A 413 36.94 43.91 -39.44
C THR A 413 35.93 43.27 -40.41
N PRO A 414 34.86 42.63 -39.87
CA PRO A 414 33.85 41.98 -40.69
C PRO A 414 32.79 42.97 -41.16
N HIS A 415 32.60 43.07 -42.48
CA HIS A 415 31.57 43.88 -43.11
C HIS A 415 30.55 42.99 -43.83
N ARG A 416 29.40 43.57 -44.16
CA ARG A 416 28.36 42.94 -44.98
C ARG A 416 28.13 43.80 -46.21
N ASP A 417 28.08 43.14 -47.35
CA ASP A 417 27.67 43.74 -48.61
C ASP A 417 26.14 43.95 -48.65
N GLU A 418 25.64 44.74 -49.61
CA GLU A 418 24.21 45.01 -49.83
C GLU A 418 23.40 43.72 -50.07
N SER A 419 24.07 42.68 -50.60
CA SER A 419 23.55 41.32 -50.77
C SER A 419 23.50 40.49 -49.48
N GLY A 420 23.92 41.05 -48.34
CA GLY A 420 23.99 40.38 -47.04
C GLY A 420 25.17 39.43 -46.84
N ARG A 421 26.03 39.25 -47.86
CA ARG A 421 27.22 38.40 -47.78
C ARG A 421 28.32 39.06 -46.94
N ARG A 422 28.96 38.28 -46.05
CA ARG A 422 30.05 38.76 -45.19
C ARG A 422 31.38 38.79 -45.97
N TYR A 423 32.09 39.90 -45.90
CA TYR A 423 33.48 40.03 -46.35
C TYR A 423 34.31 40.69 -45.24
N LEU A 424 35.62 40.54 -45.30
CA LEU A 424 36.55 41.14 -44.35
C LEU A 424 37.25 42.31 -45.02
N ARG A 425 37.44 43.41 -44.29
CA ARG A 425 38.21 44.57 -44.76
C ARG A 425 39.36 44.83 -43.80
N HIS A 426 40.54 45.08 -44.34
CA HIS A 426 41.67 45.56 -43.56
C HIS A 426 41.59 47.09 -43.40
N GLU A 427 41.64 47.60 -42.18
CA GLU A 427 41.38 49.01 -41.88
C GLU A 427 42.44 49.94 -42.48
N GLU A 428 43.73 49.57 -42.41
CA GLU A 428 44.82 50.45 -42.84
C GLU A 428 45.08 50.40 -44.35
N SER A 429 44.91 49.24 -44.98
CA SER A 429 45.24 49.05 -46.41
C SER A 429 44.03 49.08 -47.34
N GLY A 430 42.81 49.01 -46.78
CA GLY A 430 41.57 48.97 -47.55
C GLY A 430 41.34 47.68 -48.34
N LEU A 431 42.24 46.69 -48.26
CA LEU A 431 42.09 45.40 -48.93
C LEU A 431 40.84 44.67 -48.41
N THR A 432 40.05 44.14 -49.33
CA THR A 432 38.87 43.33 -49.03
C THR A 432 39.10 41.88 -49.41
N SER A 433 38.63 40.96 -48.59
CA SER A 433 38.72 39.53 -48.86
C SER A 433 37.45 38.82 -48.41
N TRP A 434 36.94 37.93 -49.26
CA TRP A 434 35.79 37.07 -48.95
C TRP A 434 36.17 35.87 -48.08
N THR A 435 37.46 35.54 -48.01
CA THR A 435 38.01 34.45 -47.20
C THR A 435 38.98 34.98 -46.15
N LEU A 436 39.02 34.37 -44.96
CA LEU A 436 39.99 34.70 -43.92
C LEU A 436 41.42 34.57 -44.49
N PRO A 437 42.24 35.63 -44.51
CA PRO A 437 43.61 35.56 -45.01
C PRO A 437 44.48 34.79 -44.00
N ARG A 438 44.49 33.46 -44.15
CA ARG A 438 45.15 32.52 -43.22
C ARG A 438 46.68 32.64 -43.17
N HIS A 439 47.29 33.36 -44.10
CA HIS A 439 48.75 33.58 -44.13
C HIS A 439 49.21 34.69 -43.17
N LEU A 440 48.28 35.44 -42.57
CA LEU A 440 48.55 36.53 -41.63
C LEU A 440 48.31 36.14 -40.15
N ILE A 441 47.95 34.88 -39.88
CA ILE A 441 47.74 34.27 -38.56
C ILE A 441 48.79 33.20 -38.35
#